data_AF-X1C2G8-F1
#
_entry.id   AF-X1C2G8-F1
#
_cell.length_a   1.000
_cell.length_b   1.000
_cell.length_c   1.000
_cell.angle_alpha   90.00
_cell.angle_beta   90.00
_cell.angle_gamma   90.00
#
_symmetry.space_group_name_H-M   'P 1'
#
loop_
_entity.id
_entity.type
_entity.pdbx_description
1 polymer ?
#
loop_
_entity_poly.entity_id
_entity_poly.type
_entity_poly.pdbx_seq_one_letter_code
_entity_poly.pdbx_strand_id
1 'polypeptide(L)' 'MLKNNNKDIDMMQEALKEAEIAYSHQEVPVGAVIVYQNKIIARAHNQKEELQDPTAHAEILAIQLAANTQEAG' A
#
# COMPACT_ATOMS: atom_id res chain seq x y z
N MET A 1 24.29 7.37 -2.59
CA MET A 1 23.43 8.43 -2.03
C MET A 1 22.03 8.19 -2.54
N LEU A 2 21.09 7.84 -1.66
CA LEU A 2 19.67 7.82 -2.00
C LEU A 2 19.31 9.26 -2.39
N LYS A 3 18.80 9.46 -3.61
CA LYS A 3 18.25 10.74 -4.01
C LYS A 3 17.00 10.93 -3.16
N ASN A 4 17.05 11.78 -2.13
CA ASN A 4 15.85 12.24 -1.46
C ASN A 4 15.04 13.07 -2.46
N ASN A 5 14.22 12.40 -3.28
CA ASN A 5 13.21 13.05 -4.09
C ASN A 5 12.00 13.25 -3.19
N ASN A 6 11.49 14.49 -3.10
CA ASN A 6 10.26 14.79 -2.36
C ASN A 6 9.12 13.82 -2.72
N LYS A 7 9.06 13.34 -3.96
CA LYS A 7 8.08 12.37 -4.43
C LYS A 7 8.11 11.03 -3.69
N ASP A 8 9.30 10.51 -3.36
CA ASP A 8 9.40 9.23 -2.64
C ASP A 8 8.89 9.40 -1.19
N ILE A 9 9.12 10.58 -0.61
CA ILE A 9 8.58 10.94 0.70
C ILE A 9 7.05 11.09 0.63
N ASP A 10 6.52 11.78 -0.38
CA ASP A 10 5.08 11.93 -0.59
C ASP A 10 4.39 10.56 -0.77
N MET A 11 5.02 9.65 -1.53
CA MET A 11 4.52 8.28 -1.72
C MET A 11 4.57 7.46 -0.42
N MET A 12 5.63 7.61 0.37
CA MET A 12 5.72 6.95 1.67
C MET A 12 4.69 7.49 2.66
N GLN A 13 4.38 8.80 2.62
CA GLN A 13 3.30 9.37 3.43
C GLN A 13 1.94 8.74 3.10
N GLU A 14 1.68 8.44 1.83
CA GLU A 14 0.46 7.72 1.44
C GLU A 14 0.44 6.29 1.98
N ALA A 15 1.58 5.58 2.00
CA ALA A 15 1.67 4.26 2.63
C ALA A 15 1.46 4.32 4.17
N LEU A 16 1.95 5.38 4.83
CA LEU A 16 1.71 5.59 6.26
C LEU A 16 0.24 5.82 6.59
N LYS A 17 -0.52 6.52 5.73
CA LYS A 17 -1.98 6.66 5.90
C LYS A 17 -2.69 5.30 5.89
N GLU A 18 -2.29 4.40 4.99
CA GLU A 18 -2.81 3.03 4.97
C GLU A 18 -2.43 2.27 6.26
N ALA A 19 -1.20 2.43 6.76
CA ALA A 19 -0.79 1.84 8.03
C ALA A 19 -1.63 2.33 9.23
N GLU A 20 -2.02 3.61 9.24
CA GLU A 20 -2.93 4.19 10.24
C GLU A 20 -4.33 3.57 10.15
N ILE A 21 -4.82 3.26 8.95
CA ILE A 21 -6.10 2.55 8.75
C ILE A 21 -6.03 1.14 9.32
N ALA A 22 -5.00 0.36 8.98
CA ALA A 22 -4.76 -0.97 9.58
C ALA A 22 -4.74 -0.88 11.11
N TYR A 23 -4.02 0.09 11.68
CA TYR A 23 -3.99 0.30 13.12
C TYR A 23 -5.40 0.51 13.71
N SER A 24 -6.23 1.32 13.04
CA SER A 24 -7.61 1.58 13.48
C SER A 24 -8.50 0.33 13.42
N HIS A 25 -8.18 -0.63 12.55
CA HIS A 25 -8.84 -1.92 12.41
C HIS A 25 -8.24 -3.01 13.32
N GLN A 26 -7.34 -2.64 14.25
CA GLN A 26 -6.64 -3.58 15.15
C GLN A 26 -5.75 -4.60 14.39
N GLU A 27 -5.30 -4.24 13.19
CA GLU A 27 -4.35 -4.99 12.39
C GLU A 27 -2.90 -4.58 12.70
N VAL A 28 -1.94 -5.37 12.20
CA VAL A 28 -0.54 -4.95 12.20
C VAL A 28 -0.41 -3.68 11.32
N PRO A 29 0.14 -2.56 11.84
CA PRO A 29 0.08 -1.26 11.18
C PRO A 29 1.10 -1.17 10.02
N VAL A 30 0.75 -1.79 8.90
CA VAL A 30 1.54 -1.81 7.67
C VAL A 30 0.65 -1.39 6.52
N GLY A 31 1.15 -0.44 5.72
CA GLY A 31 0.53 0.04 4.50
C GLY A 31 1.50 -0.04 3.32
N ALA A 32 0.96 -0.16 2.12
CA ALA A 32 1.71 -0.28 0.89
C ALA A 32 1.03 0.51 -0.25
N VAL A 33 1.85 1.10 -1.10
CA VAL A 33 1.40 1.77 -2.33
C VAL A 33 2.20 1.25 -3.52
N ILE A 34 1.55 1.09 -4.67
CA ILE A 34 2.22 0.78 -5.94
C ILE A 34 2.17 2.01 -6.83
N VAL A 35 3.32 2.36 -7.36
CA VAL A 35 3.53 3.54 -8.19
C VAL A 35 3.90 3.11 -9.60
N TYR A 36 3.16 3.61 -10.59
CA TYR A 36 3.46 3.44 -12.00
C TYR A 36 3.39 4.79 -12.70
N GLN A 37 4.38 5.10 -13.53
CA GLN A 37 4.48 6.39 -14.23
C GLN A 37 4.26 7.62 -13.31
N ASN A 38 4.85 7.57 -12.11
CA ASN A 38 4.80 8.64 -11.12
C ASN A 38 3.37 8.91 -10.55
N LYS A 39 2.45 7.96 -10.68
CA LYS A 39 1.11 7.95 -10.08
C LYS A 39 0.94 6.73 -9.20
N ILE A 40 0.21 6.87 -8.09
CA ILE A 40 -0.17 5.74 -7.26
C ILE A 40 -1.36 5.05 -7.94
N ILE A 41 -1.16 3.80 -8.33
CA ILE A 41 -2.18 2.97 -8.99
C ILE A 41 -2.85 1.98 -8.03
N ALA A 42 -2.26 1.74 -6.86
CA ALA A 42 -2.86 0.94 -5.80
C ALA A 42 -2.40 1.40 -4.42
N ARG A 43 -3.29 1.25 -3.44
CA ARG A 43 -3.05 1.46 -2.01
C ARG A 43 -3.70 0.31 -1.25
N ALA A 44 -3.02 -0.23 -0.25
CA ALA A 44 -3.57 -1.25 0.63
C ALA A 44 -2.92 -1.21 2.01
N HIS A 45 -3.61 -1.77 2.98
CA HIS A 45 -3.13 -1.99 4.34
C HIS A 45 -3.25 -3.45 4.72
N ASN A 46 -2.63 -3.86 5.82
CA ASN A 46 -2.75 -5.22 6.33
C ASN A 46 -4.19 -5.51 6.74
N GLN A 47 -4.75 -6.64 6.29
CA GLN A 47 -6.12 -7.07 6.56
C GLN A 47 -6.19 -8.56 6.93
N LYS A 48 -5.15 -9.07 7.60
CA LYS A 48 -5.00 -10.51 7.92
C LYS A 48 -6.12 -11.02 8.84
N GLU A 49 -6.42 -10.27 9.89
CA GLU A 49 -7.44 -10.62 10.88
C GLU A 49 -8.84 -10.37 10.31
N GLU A 50 -9.04 -9.25 9.62
CA GLU A 50 -10.32 -8.87 8.99
C GLU A 50 -10.77 -9.90 7.94
N LEU A 51 -9.84 -10.34 7.08
CA LEU A 51 -10.13 -11.31 6.02
C LEU A 51 -9.92 -12.78 6.45
N GLN A 52 -9.43 -13.01 7.68
CA GLN A 52 -9.00 -14.34 8.16
C GLN A 52 -8.02 -15.04 7.20
N ASP A 53 -7.18 -14.26 6.53
CA ASP A 53 -6.25 -14.72 5.52
C ASP A 53 -4.81 -14.35 5.94
N PRO A 54 -3.94 -15.33 6.26
CA PRO A 54 -2.56 -15.06 6.65
C PRO A 54 -1.73 -14.41 5.53
N THR A 55 -2.22 -14.37 4.28
CA THR A 55 -1.54 -13.76 3.14
C THR A 55 -2.01 -12.35 2.82
N ALA A 56 -3.05 -11.85 3.50
CA ALA A 56 -3.63 -10.50 3.31
C ALA A 56 -2.74 -9.38 3.89
N HIS A 57 -1.46 -9.43 3.56
CA HIS A 57 -0.48 -8.38 3.81
C HIS A 57 -0.71 -7.22 2.84
N ALA A 58 -0.40 -6.00 3.30
CA ALA A 58 -0.53 -4.79 2.50
C ALA A 58 0.12 -4.92 1.10
N GLU A 59 1.33 -5.51 1.02
CA GLU A 59 2.08 -5.71 -0.22
C GLU A 59 1.34 -6.61 -1.22
N ILE A 60 0.81 -7.73 -0.74
CA ILE A 60 0.08 -8.71 -1.56
C ILE A 60 -1.21 -8.11 -2.09
N LEU A 61 -1.96 -7.45 -1.22
CA LEU A 61 -3.20 -6.77 -1.58
C LEU A 61 -2.93 -5.62 -2.58
N ALA A 62 -1.88 -4.83 -2.38
CA ALA A 62 -1.52 -3.76 -3.31
C ALA A 62 -1.16 -4.30 -4.70
N ILE A 63 -0.43 -5.42 -4.79
CA ILE A 63 -0.10 -6.09 -6.05
C ILE A 63 -1.37 -6.57 -6.77
N GLN A 64 -2.28 -7.22 -6.03
CA GLN A 64 -3.55 -7.69 -6.59
C GLN A 64 -4.40 -6.52 -7.12
N LEU A 65 -4.49 -5.42 -6.38
CA LEU A 65 -5.20 -4.22 -6.80
C LEU A 65 -4.56 -3.59 -8.05
N ALA A 66 -3.24 -3.46 -8.08
CA ALA A 66 -2.53 -2.92 -9.24
C ALA A 66 -2.70 -3.79 -10.49
N ALA A 67 -2.65 -5.12 -10.34
CA ALA A 67 -2.87 -6.06 -11.44
C ALA A 67 -4.28 -5.96 -12.06
N ASN A 68 -5.27 -5.53 -11.26
CA ASN A 68 -6.65 -5.32 -11.71
C ASN A 68 -6.93 -3.88 -12.19
N THR A 69 -5.92 -3.00 -12.16
CA THR A 69 -6.08 -1.59 -12.55
C THR A 69 -5.75 -1.39 -14.02
N GLN A 70 -6.61 -0.67 -14.76
CA GLN A 70 -6.42 -0.41 -16.21
C GLN A 70 -5.24 0.52 -16.53
N GLU A 71 -4.67 1.20 -15.53
CA GLU A 71 -3.53 2.12 -15.69
C GLU A 71 -2.17 1.43 -15.82
N ALA A 72 -2.09 0.12 -15.57
CA ALA A 72 -0.88 -0.67 -15.70
C ALA A 72 -0.68 -1.29 -17.11
N GLY A 73 -1.63 -1.07 -18.03
CA GLY A 73 -1.64 -1.58 -19.41
C GLY A 73 -0.97 -0.66 -20.44
#